data_AF-T0YQX4-F1
#
_entry.id   AF-T0YQX4-F1
#
_cell.length_a   1.000
_cell.length_b   1.000
_cell.length_c   1.000
_cell.angle_alpha   90.00
_cell.angle_beta   90.00
_cell.angle_gamma   90.00
#
_symmetry.space_group_name_H-M   'P 1'
#
loop_
_entity.id
_entity.type
_entity.pdbx_description
1 polymer ?
#
loop_
_entity_poly.entity_id
_entity_poly.type
_entity_poly.pdbx_seq_one_letter_code
_entity_poly.pdbx_strand_id
1 'polypeptide(L)' 'MVILGGFIAIGSQIKVELPGKAAAITPCDSIDGPMVLLDDGRHIRISSIEDAEKVLGHIIQITDVG' A
#
# COMPACT_ATOMS: atom_id res chain seq x y z
N MET A 1 -0.87 -2.32 3.55
CA MET A 1 0.45 -2.12 4.20
C MET A 1 1.53 -3.09 3.71
N VAL A 2 1.20 -4.35 3.39
CA VAL A 2 2.16 -5.37 2.91
C VAL A 2 3.01 -4.89 1.73
N ILE A 3 2.38 -4.31 0.71
CA ILE A 3 3.05 -3.80 -0.49
C ILE A 3 4.10 -2.71 -0.18
N LEU A 4 3.91 -1.93 0.88
CA LEU A 4 4.86 -0.88 1.31
C LEU A 4 6.00 -1.44 2.19
N GLY A 5 6.29 -2.74 2.08
CA GLY A 5 7.40 -3.40 2.78
C GLY A 5 7.17 -3.62 4.28
N GLY A 6 5.93 -3.48 4.77
CA GLY A 6 5.59 -3.76 6.18
C GLY A 6 6.18 -2.78 7.20
N PHE A 7 6.78 -1.67 6.77
CA PHE A 7 7.34 -0.66 7.68
C PHE A 7 6.25 0.08 8.46
N ILE A 8 5.14 0.40 7.78
CA ILE A 8 3.97 1.00 8.40
C ILE A 8 3.20 -0.12 9.10
N ALA A 9 2.96 0.06 10.40
CA ALA A 9 2.14 -0.81 11.25
C ALA A 9 0.83 -0.11 11.64
N ILE A 10 -0.14 -0.87 12.17
CA ILE A 10 -1.37 -0.29 12.71
C ILE A 10 -1.00 0.61 13.89
N GLY A 11 -1.51 1.85 13.89
CA GLY A 11 -1.21 2.84 14.90
C GLY A 11 0.13 3.58 14.70
N SER A 12 0.89 3.27 13.64
CA SER A 12 2.06 4.07 13.26
C SER A 12 1.67 5.53 13.04
N GLN A 13 2.49 6.45 13.56
CA GLN A 13 2.30 7.88 13.38
C GLN A 13 3.13 8.38 12.20
N ILE A 14 2.48 9.15 11.33
CA ILE A 14 3.08 9.76 10.13
C ILE A 14 2.88 11.27 10.22
N LYS A 15 3.93 12.00 9.86
CA LYS A 15 3.82 13.44 9.65
C LYS A 15 3.30 13.70 8.23
N VAL A 16 2.26 14.51 8.13
CA VAL A 16 1.66 14.92 6.86
C VAL A 16 2.02 16.36 6.54
N GLU A 17 2.08 16.71 5.26
CA GLU A 17 2.33 18.09 4.78
C GLU A 17 1.07 19.00 4.93
N LEU A 18 0.01 18.48 5.54
CA LEU A 18 -1.24 19.19 5.82
C LEU A 18 -1.24 19.76 7.26
N PRO A 19 -2.10 20.76 7.56
CA PRO A 19 -2.23 21.29 8.92
C PRO A 19 -2.54 20.18 9.95
N GLY A 20 -1.65 20.02 10.93
CA GLY A 20 -1.74 18.99 11.96
C GLY A 20 -0.36 18.63 12.52
N LYS A 21 -0.31 17.93 13.67
CA LYS A 21 0.96 17.43 14.22
C LYS A 21 1.39 16.13 13.57
N ALA A 22 0.49 15.15 13.56
CA ALA A 22 0.68 13.82 13.00
C ALA A 22 -0.69 13.17 12.71
N ALA A 23 -0.68 12.15 11.85
CA ALA A 23 -1.80 11.25 11.59
C ALA A 23 -1.44 9.84 12.06
N ALA A 24 -2.43 9.07 12.54
CA ALA A 24 -2.25 7.66 12.88
C ALA A 24 -2.83 6.79 11.75
N ILE A 25 -2.11 5.72 11.39
CA ILE A 25 -2.55 4.80 10.34
C ILE A 25 -3.49 3.73 10.92
N THR A 26 -4.61 3.51 10.23
CA THR A 26 -5.57 2.44 10.51
C THR A 26 -5.91 1.68 9.22
N PRO A 27 -6.21 0.38 9.27
CA PRO A 27 -6.62 -0.36 8.09
C PRO A 27 -8.01 0.10 7.62
N CYS A 28 -8.21 0.14 6.31
CA CYS A 28 -9.48 0.43 5.66
C CYS A 28 -9.63 -0.49 4.45
N ASP A 29 -10.75 -1.20 4.37
CA ASP A 29 -11.09 -2.16 3.31
C ASP A 29 -12.11 -1.62 2.30
N SER A 30 -12.62 -0.41 2.53
CA SER A 30 -13.63 0.24 1.67
C SER A 30 -13.03 1.17 0.61
N ILE A 31 -11.77 1.56 0.76
CA ILE A 31 -11.05 2.41 -0.19
C ILE A 31 -10.19 1.57 -1.13
N ASP A 32 -9.85 2.16 -2.27
CA ASP A 32 -8.98 1.53 -3.23
C ASP A 32 -7.57 1.29 -2.64
N GLY A 33 -7.03 0.11 -2.90
CA GLY A 33 -5.64 -0.21 -2.58
C GLY A 33 -4.66 0.22 -3.68
N PRO A 34 -3.36 -0.06 -3.46
CA PRO A 34 -2.28 0.42 -4.33
C PRO A 34 -2.33 -0.20 -5.73
N MET A 35 -1.80 0.54 -6.71
CA MET A 35 -1.49 0.00 -8.04
C MET A 35 0.00 -0.32 -8.19
N VAL A 36 0.27 -1.48 -8.79
CA VAL A 36 1.61 -2.02 -8.96
C VAL A 36 1.85 -2.50 -10.39
N LEU A 37 3.08 -2.30 -10.86
CA LEU A 37 3.61 -2.88 -12.10
C LEU A 37 4.38 -4.15 -11.75
N LEU A 38 4.01 -5.25 -12.39
CA LEU A 38 4.65 -6.55 -12.23
C LEU A 38 5.76 -6.77 -13.28
N ASP A 39 6.61 -7.76 -13.02
CA ASP A 39 7.69 -8.19 -13.91
C ASP A 39 7.25 -8.72 -15.27
N ASP A 40 6.03 -9.25 -15.37
CA ASP A 40 5.39 -9.64 -16.62
C ASP A 40 4.74 -8.48 -17.39
N GLY A 41 4.90 -7.25 -16.90
CA GLY A 41 4.38 -6.03 -17.53
C GLY A 41 2.91 -5.73 -17.24
N ARG A 42 2.21 -6.56 -16.45
CA ARG A 42 0.84 -6.26 -16.02
C ARG A 42 0.83 -5.13 -15.01
N HIS A 43 -0.16 -4.26 -15.15
CA HIS A 43 -0.45 -3.18 -14.22
C HIS A 43 -1.78 -3.48 -13.53
N ILE A 44 -1.74 -3.74 -12.21
CA ILE A 44 -2.89 -4.23 -11.46
C ILE A 44 -3.11 -3.43 -10.18
N ARG A 45 -4.37 -3.32 -9.76
CA ARG A 45 -4.77 -2.81 -8.45
C ARG A 45 -4.88 -3.96 -7.45
N ILE A 46 -4.37 -3.74 -6.24
CA ILE A 46 -4.45 -4.71 -5.15
C ILE A 46 -5.64 -4.39 -4.26
N SER A 47 -6.58 -5.31 -4.12
CA SER A 47 -7.83 -5.11 -3.35
C SER A 47 -7.91 -5.95 -2.08
N SER A 48 -7.01 -6.92 -1.90
CA SER A 48 -7.01 -7.81 -0.73
C SER A 48 -5.59 -8.09 -0.23
N ILE A 49 -5.49 -8.59 1.00
CA ILE A 49 -4.21 -8.98 1.59
C ILE A 49 -3.68 -10.23 0.86
N GLU A 50 -4.55 -11.17 0.53
CA GLU A 50 -4.22 -12.40 -0.17
C GLU A 50 -3.65 -12.11 -1.57
N ASP A 51 -4.19 -11.12 -2.27
CA ASP A 51 -3.65 -10.69 -3.56
C ASP A 51 -2.27 -10.05 -3.39
N ALA A 52 -2.10 -9.21 -2.36
CA ALA A 52 -0.83 -8.56 -2.05
C ALA A 52 0.29 -9.59 -1.81
N GLU A 53 0.02 -10.64 -1.04
CA GLU A 53 0.98 -11.69 -0.71
C GLU A 53 1.40 -12.51 -1.94
N LYS A 54 0.46 -12.82 -2.85
CA LYS A 54 0.75 -13.58 -4.08
C LYS A 54 1.69 -12.85 -5.03
N VAL A 55 1.56 -11.52 -5.14
CA VAL A 55 2.31 -10.74 -6.13
C VAL A 55 3.53 -10.05 -5.57
N LEU A 56 3.74 -10.05 -4.24
CA LEU A 56 4.78 -9.28 -3.57
C LEU A 56 6.19 -9.48 -4.18
N GLY A 57 6.53 -10.72 -4.55
CA GLY A 57 7.83 -11.06 -5.15
C GLY A 57 8.01 -10.65 -6.61
N HIS A 58 6.94 -10.22 -7.28
CA HIS A 58 6.91 -9.89 -8.70
C HIS A 58 6.77 -8.38 -8.96
N ILE A 59 6.64 -7.56 -7.92
CA ILE A 59 6.45 -6.12 -8.06
C ILE A 59 7.76 -5.46 -8.45
N ILE A 60 7.77 -4.80 -9.61
CA ILE A 60 8.87 -3.93 -10.04
C ILE A 60 8.69 -2.52 -9.49
N GLN A 61 7.45 -2.01 -9.50
CA GLN A 61 7.18 -0.63 -9.12
C GLN A 61 5.79 -0.47 -8.51
N ILE A 62 5.72 0.31 -7.44
CA ILE A 62 4.46 0.85 -6.91
C ILE A 62 4.21 2.17 -7.63
N THR A 63 3.13 2.25 -8.40
CA THR A 63 2.81 3.45 -9.21
C THR A 63 1.87 4.40 -8.48
N ASP A 64 1.05 3.86 -7.60
CA ASP A 64 0.06 4.59 -6.81
C ASP A 64 -0.19 3.83 -5.50
N VAL A 65 -0.39 4.54 -4.38
CA VAL A 65 -0.50 3.95 -3.04
C VAL A 65 -1.94 3.67 -2.59
N GLY A 66 -2.94 4.04 -3.40
CA GLY A 66 -4.35 4.10 -3.03
C GLY A 66 -4.82 5.54 -2.86
#